data_AF-A0A257WUS4-F1
#
_entry.id   AF-A0A257WUS4-F1
#
_cell.length_a   1.000
_cell.length_b   1.000
_cell.length_c   1.000
_cell.angle_alpha   90.00
_cell.angle_beta   90.00
_cell.angle_gamma   90.00
#
_symmetry.space_group_name_H-M   'P 1'
#
loop_
_entity.id
_entity.type
_entity.pdbx_description
1 polymer ?
#
loop_
_entity_poly.entity_id
_entity_poly.type
_entity_poly.pdbx_seq_one_letter_code
_entity_poly.pdbx_strand_id
1 'polypeptide(L)'
;EAGAQGLVAGLNAALAAQGREPAVFARDEAYIGVMIDDLVTRGVTEPYRMFTSRAEFRLTLRADNADQRLTDRGIVLGVVGPARAEAWTDKKAKLEAARAFARSVSLTPPEALKAGFKVKEDGERRNIFAMLAYPDVTLDRLAEVWPEVSTWNMAVREQIEIEAAYAGYLDRQRADAESFRKEEDLRLPADLDYRAVGSLSNEVREKLARVKPLTLGQAARIEGVTPGALTALLAHVRRHAA
;
A
#
# COMPACT_ATOMS: atom_id res chain seq x y z
N GLU A 1 7.25 1.32 -17.46
CA GLU A 1 8.50 1.08 -16.70
C GLU A 1 9.42 2.29 -16.75
N ALA A 2 9.99 2.61 -17.92
CA ALA A 2 10.98 3.69 -18.06
C ALA A 2 10.50 5.06 -17.55
N GLY A 3 9.26 5.47 -17.85
CA GLY A 3 8.72 6.74 -17.35
C GLY A 3 8.66 6.85 -15.82
N ALA A 4 8.38 5.74 -15.12
CA ALA A 4 8.38 5.71 -13.66
C ALA A 4 9.81 5.78 -13.10
N GLN A 5 10.76 5.07 -13.71
CA GLN A 5 12.18 5.15 -13.30
C GLN A 5 12.75 6.55 -13.54
N GLY A 6 12.45 7.14 -14.70
CA GLY A 6 12.86 8.51 -15.03
C GLY A 6 12.30 9.54 -14.05
N LEU A 7 11.04 9.39 -13.63
CA LEU A 7 10.43 10.23 -12.60
C LEU A 7 11.20 10.14 -11.26
N VAL A 8 11.45 8.92 -10.77
CA VAL A 8 12.14 8.73 -9.48
C VAL A 8 13.59 9.20 -9.55
N ALA A 9 14.30 8.92 -10.64
CA ALA A 9 15.66 9.36 -10.85
C ALA A 9 15.76 10.89 -10.91
N GLY A 10 14.89 11.55 -11.69
CA GLY A 10 14.85 13.01 -11.79
C GLY A 10 14.49 13.68 -10.48
N LEU A 11 13.50 13.14 -9.76
CA LEU A 11 13.14 13.60 -8.41
C LEU A 11 14.34 13.51 -7.46
N ASN A 12 15.00 12.36 -7.39
CA ASN A 12 16.11 12.17 -6.46
C ASN A 12 17.36 12.96 -6.85
N ALA A 13 17.59 13.21 -8.15
CA ALA A 13 18.62 14.12 -8.62
C ALA A 13 18.35 15.58 -8.15
N ALA A 14 17.10 16.03 -8.25
CA ALA A 14 16.71 17.35 -7.75
C ALA A 14 16.82 17.46 -6.22
N LEU A 15 16.44 16.42 -5.47
CA LEU A 15 16.61 16.36 -4.02
C LEU A 15 18.07 16.40 -3.61
N ALA A 16 18.94 15.63 -4.29
CA ALA A 16 20.38 15.63 -4.04
C ALA A 16 21.00 17.01 -4.29
N ALA A 17 20.61 17.70 -5.37
CA ALA A 17 21.06 19.07 -5.65
C ALA A 17 20.62 20.09 -4.57
N GLN A 18 19.56 19.77 -3.81
CA GLN A 18 19.07 20.57 -2.68
C GLN A 18 19.66 20.12 -1.33
N GLY A 19 20.53 19.11 -1.30
CA GLY A 19 21.05 18.52 -0.06
C GLY A 19 19.97 17.81 0.77
N ARG A 20 18.89 17.34 0.13
CA ARG A 20 17.79 16.62 0.77
C ARG A 20 17.93 15.11 0.60
N GLU A 21 17.38 14.38 1.56
CA GLU A 21 17.30 12.92 1.50
C GLU A 21 16.51 12.42 0.28
N PRO A 22 16.90 11.27 -0.31
CA PRO A 22 16.22 10.71 -1.46
C PRO A 22 14.81 10.21 -1.10
N ALA A 23 13.89 10.35 -2.04
CA ALA A 23 12.57 9.74 -1.97
C ALA A 23 12.64 8.26 -2.38
N VAL A 24 12.28 7.37 -1.45
CA VAL A 24 12.19 5.92 -1.68
C VAL A 24 10.73 5.48 -1.59
N PHE A 25 10.20 4.87 -2.64
CA PHE A 25 8.83 4.37 -2.68
C PHE A 25 8.78 2.93 -2.21
N ALA A 26 7.96 2.65 -1.20
CA ALA A 26 7.88 1.31 -0.65
C ALA A 26 7.04 0.38 -1.55
N ARG A 27 7.26 -0.94 -1.43
CA ARG A 27 6.56 -1.94 -2.23
C ARG A 27 5.06 -2.02 -1.91
N ASP A 28 4.70 -1.80 -0.65
CA ASP A 28 3.31 -1.80 -0.15
C ASP A 28 2.58 -0.48 -0.43
N GLU A 29 3.32 0.55 -0.86
CA GLU A 29 2.81 1.88 -1.18
C GLU A 29 2.55 2.06 -2.69
N ALA A 30 3.43 1.55 -3.56
CA ALA A 30 3.33 1.75 -5.01
C ALA A 30 3.99 0.66 -5.86
N TYR A 31 3.39 0.41 -7.04
CA TYR A 31 4.01 -0.42 -8.08
C TYR A 31 5.36 0.13 -8.58
N ILE A 32 5.60 1.44 -8.46
CA ILE A 32 6.92 2.02 -8.75
C ILE A 32 7.98 1.48 -7.76
N GLY A 33 7.62 1.36 -6.48
CA GLY A 33 8.45 0.75 -5.45
C GLY A 33 8.72 -0.73 -5.72
N VAL A 34 7.67 -1.49 -6.08
CA VAL A 34 7.79 -2.91 -6.51
C VAL A 34 8.79 -3.07 -7.65
N MET A 35 8.63 -2.27 -8.71
CA MET A 35 9.52 -2.29 -9.87
C MET A 35 10.97 -2.02 -9.51
N ILE A 36 11.22 -0.93 -8.78
CA ILE A 36 12.58 -0.51 -8.42
C ILE A 36 13.22 -1.55 -7.49
N ASP A 37 12.49 -2.01 -6.47
CA ASP A 37 12.97 -3.04 -5.55
C ASP A 37 13.31 -4.35 -6.28
N ASP A 38 12.46 -4.83 -7.20
CA ASP A 38 12.76 -6.03 -7.98
C ASP A 38 14.05 -5.84 -8.80
N LEU A 39 14.20 -4.71 -9.49
CA LEU A 39 15.36 -4.42 -10.34
C LEU A 39 16.66 -4.37 -9.54
N VAL A 40 16.68 -3.73 -8.37
CA VAL A 40 17.91 -3.57 -7.58
C VAL A 40 18.21 -4.78 -6.70
N THR A 41 17.19 -5.54 -6.30
CA THR A 41 17.34 -6.66 -5.36
C THR A 41 17.60 -7.98 -6.09
N ARG A 42 16.87 -8.23 -7.19
CA ARG A 42 16.97 -9.49 -7.95
C ARG A 42 17.85 -9.36 -9.19
N GLY A 43 18.02 -8.14 -9.70
CA GLY A 43 18.62 -7.93 -11.01
C GLY A 43 17.72 -8.47 -12.13
N VAL A 44 18.27 -8.51 -13.34
CA VAL A 44 17.54 -8.95 -14.54
C VAL A 44 18.46 -9.77 -15.43
N THR A 45 18.01 -10.96 -15.85
CA THR A 45 18.65 -11.76 -16.91
C THR A 45 17.99 -11.53 -18.28
N GLU A 46 16.74 -11.06 -18.27
CA GLU A 46 15.94 -10.70 -19.44
C GLU A 46 15.25 -9.34 -19.17
N PRO A 47 14.79 -8.61 -20.20
CA PRO A 47 14.14 -7.31 -20.00
C PRO A 47 12.95 -7.40 -19.02
N TYR A 48 13.03 -6.65 -17.91
CA TYR A 48 11.99 -6.62 -16.89
C TYR A 48 10.65 -6.12 -17.45
N ARG A 49 9.55 -6.75 -17.02
CA ARG A 49 8.19 -6.35 -17.37
C ARG A 49 7.31 -6.35 -16.11
N MET A 50 6.55 -5.28 -15.89
CA MET A 50 5.68 -5.18 -14.71
C MET A 50 4.68 -6.32 -14.58
N PHE A 51 4.21 -6.87 -15.71
CA PHE A 51 3.22 -7.95 -15.70
C PHE A 51 3.75 -9.25 -15.08
N THR A 52 5.06 -9.48 -15.06
CA THR A 52 5.67 -10.65 -14.42
C THR A 52 6.01 -10.42 -12.95
N SER A 53 5.87 -9.18 -12.45
CA SER A 53 6.12 -8.84 -11.05
C SER A 53 4.98 -9.36 -10.15
N ARG A 54 5.35 -9.93 -9.00
CA ARG A 54 4.39 -10.26 -7.95
C ARG A 54 4.36 -9.11 -6.95
N ALA A 55 3.29 -8.32 -6.98
CA ALA A 55 2.97 -7.39 -5.91
C ALA A 55 2.14 -8.11 -4.85
N GLU A 56 2.70 -8.22 -3.66
CA GLU A 56 2.08 -8.85 -2.50
C GLU A 56 0.78 -8.12 -2.09
N PHE A 57 0.73 -6.80 -2.37
CA PHE A 57 -0.36 -5.89 -1.99
C PHE A 57 -1.28 -5.49 -3.14
N ARG A 58 -1.49 -6.38 -4.13
CA ARG A 58 -2.29 -6.05 -5.34
C ARG A 58 -3.69 -5.48 -5.06
N LEU A 59 -4.31 -5.85 -3.94
CA LEU A 59 -5.64 -5.34 -3.56
C LEU A 59 -5.60 -3.92 -3.01
N THR A 60 -4.45 -3.49 -2.47
CA THR A 60 -4.22 -2.12 -1.98
C THR A 60 -3.64 -1.24 -3.08
N LEU A 61 -2.78 -1.80 -3.95
CA LEU A 61 -2.08 -1.09 -5.03
C LEU A 61 -2.90 -1.02 -6.32
N ARG A 62 -4.08 -0.42 -6.25
CA ARG A 62 -4.98 -0.37 -7.41
C ARG A 62 -4.77 0.89 -8.23
N ALA A 63 -5.20 0.84 -9.49
CA ALA A 63 -5.14 2.02 -10.35
C ALA A 63 -6.09 3.11 -9.87
N ASP A 64 -7.28 2.74 -9.37
CA ASP A 64 -8.32 3.67 -8.88
C ASP A 64 -7.91 4.53 -7.69
N ASN A 65 -6.95 4.05 -6.87
CA ASN A 65 -6.55 4.72 -5.63
C ASN A 65 -5.10 5.23 -5.62
N ALA A 66 -4.45 5.31 -6.79
CA ALA A 66 -3.06 5.76 -6.88
C ALA A 66 -2.88 7.22 -6.41
N ASP A 67 -3.86 8.07 -6.70
CA ASP A 67 -3.90 9.45 -6.22
C ASP A 67 -4.00 9.51 -4.69
N GLN A 68 -4.82 8.65 -4.09
CA GLN A 68 -5.00 8.57 -2.64
C GLN A 68 -3.75 8.08 -1.91
N ARG A 69 -2.95 7.22 -2.56
CA ARG A 69 -1.70 6.72 -1.98
C ARG A 69 -0.54 7.72 -2.13
N LEU A 70 -0.45 8.42 -3.25
CA LEU A 70 0.79 9.10 -3.64
C LEU A 70 0.70 10.63 -3.76
N THR A 71 -0.50 11.22 -3.86
CA THR A 71 -0.59 12.66 -4.16
C THR A 71 -0.13 13.53 -2.99
N ASP A 72 -0.54 13.21 -1.76
CA ASP A 72 -0.06 13.94 -0.56
C ASP A 72 1.47 13.91 -0.48
N ARG A 73 2.05 12.74 -0.72
CA ARG A 73 3.50 12.57 -0.75
C ARG A 73 4.13 13.40 -1.88
N GLY A 74 3.54 13.39 -3.07
CA GLY A 74 4.00 14.20 -4.20
C GLY A 74 3.95 15.71 -3.93
N ILE A 75 2.97 16.18 -3.15
CA ILE A 75 2.87 17.57 -2.68
C ILE A 75 4.05 17.89 -1.75
N VAL A 76 4.31 17.05 -0.74
CA VAL A 76 5.46 17.21 0.20
C VAL A 76 6.80 17.18 -0.54
N LEU A 77 6.91 16.36 -1.58
CA LEU A 77 8.10 16.27 -2.42
C LEU A 77 8.24 17.44 -3.42
N GLY A 78 7.19 18.24 -3.62
CA GLY A 78 7.20 19.39 -4.53
C GLY A 78 7.05 19.04 -6.01
N VAL A 79 6.55 17.83 -6.34
CA VAL A 79 6.36 17.36 -7.73
C VAL A 79 4.91 17.41 -8.21
N VAL A 80 3.98 17.80 -7.34
CA VAL A 80 2.57 18.00 -7.67
C VAL A 80 2.29 19.49 -7.81
N GLY A 81 1.83 19.90 -9.00
CA GLY A 81 1.46 21.30 -9.26
C GLY A 81 0.19 21.74 -8.52
N PRO A 82 0.00 23.07 -8.32
CA PRO A 82 -1.04 23.61 -7.45
C PRO A 82 -2.46 23.21 -7.85
N ALA A 83 -2.81 23.26 -9.15
CA ALA A 83 -4.13 22.86 -9.63
C ALA A 83 -4.48 21.39 -9.31
N ARG A 84 -3.47 20.49 -9.38
CA ARG A 84 -3.67 19.08 -9.02
C ARG A 84 -3.77 18.90 -7.50
N ALA A 85 -2.99 19.65 -6.72
CA ALA A 85 -3.05 19.62 -5.27
C ALA A 85 -4.43 20.08 -4.75
N GLU A 86 -5.00 21.14 -5.35
CA GLU A 86 -6.32 21.65 -5.01
C GLU A 86 -7.42 20.63 -5.35
N ALA A 87 -7.42 20.09 -6.57
CA ALA A 87 -8.37 19.06 -6.99
C ALA A 87 -8.30 17.81 -6.10
N TRP A 88 -7.09 17.40 -5.71
CA TRP A 88 -6.88 16.30 -4.78
C TRP A 88 -7.42 16.61 -3.37
N THR A 89 -7.17 17.82 -2.86
CA THR A 89 -7.63 18.22 -1.53
C THR A 89 -9.16 18.20 -1.44
N ASP A 90 -9.85 18.72 -2.46
CA ASP A 90 -11.31 18.66 -2.54
C ASP A 90 -11.83 17.22 -2.64
N LYS A 91 -11.25 16.40 -3.53
CA LYS A 91 -11.62 14.97 -3.65
C LYS A 91 -11.41 14.24 -2.33
N LYS A 92 -10.26 14.43 -1.68
CA LYS A 92 -9.90 13.80 -0.40
C LYS A 92 -10.90 14.17 0.69
N ALA A 93 -11.24 15.45 0.84
CA ALA A 93 -12.21 15.90 1.83
C ALA A 93 -13.60 15.25 1.63
N LYS A 94 -14.08 15.20 0.38
CA LYS A 94 -15.37 14.57 0.04
C LYS A 94 -15.35 13.06 0.29
N LEU A 95 -14.25 12.38 -0.05
CA LEU A 95 -14.08 10.95 0.22
C LEU A 95 -14.06 10.66 1.73
N GLU A 96 -13.32 11.43 2.53
CA GLU A 96 -13.27 11.23 3.98
C GLU A 96 -14.63 11.48 4.63
N ALA A 97 -15.36 12.52 4.20
CA ALA A 97 -16.72 12.78 4.68
C ALA A 97 -17.68 11.63 4.33
N ALA A 98 -17.63 11.13 3.09
CA ALA A 98 -18.44 9.99 2.66
C ALA A 98 -18.09 8.71 3.42
N ARG A 99 -16.81 8.42 3.65
CA ARG A 99 -16.34 7.28 4.45
C ARG A 99 -16.84 7.37 5.89
N ALA A 100 -16.72 8.53 6.51
CA ALA A 100 -17.19 8.76 7.87
C ALA A 100 -18.71 8.53 7.96
N PHE A 101 -19.47 9.11 7.04
CA PHE A 101 -20.92 8.91 6.97
C PHE A 101 -21.29 7.44 6.78
N ALA A 102 -20.68 6.79 5.78
CA ALA A 102 -20.90 5.40 5.42
C ALA A 102 -20.63 4.41 6.57
N ARG A 103 -19.73 4.75 7.50
CA ARG A 103 -19.47 3.97 8.72
C ARG A 103 -20.41 4.31 9.88
N SER A 104 -20.89 5.55 9.95
CA SER A 104 -21.72 6.04 11.05
C SER A 104 -23.16 5.54 11.00
N VAL A 105 -23.72 5.33 9.80
CA VAL A 105 -25.08 4.85 9.62
C VAL A 105 -25.12 3.33 9.51
N SER A 106 -26.20 2.72 10.00
CA SER A 106 -26.36 1.26 9.94
C SER A 106 -27.82 0.83 10.05
N LEU A 107 -28.15 -0.32 9.45
CA LEU A 107 -29.43 -1.00 9.59
C LEU A 107 -29.26 -2.32 10.32
N THR A 108 -30.22 -2.66 11.18
CA THR A 108 -30.48 -4.02 11.63
C THR A 108 -31.13 -4.85 10.51
N PRO A 109 -31.12 -6.18 10.57
CA PRO A 109 -31.80 -7.01 9.57
C PRO A 109 -33.30 -6.67 9.39
N PRO A 110 -34.10 -6.44 10.45
CA PRO A 110 -35.50 -6.03 10.29
C PRO A 110 -35.68 -4.68 9.58
N GLU A 111 -34.82 -3.69 9.87
CA GLU A 111 -34.85 -2.38 9.20
C GLU A 111 -34.48 -2.50 7.73
N ALA A 112 -33.46 -3.31 7.40
CA ALA A 112 -33.04 -3.57 6.03
C ALA A 112 -34.13 -4.29 5.22
N LEU A 113 -34.77 -5.32 5.79
CA LEU A 113 -35.89 -6.02 5.16
C LEU A 113 -37.08 -5.09 4.91
N LYS A 114 -37.41 -4.22 5.87
CA LYS A 114 -38.46 -3.19 5.71
C LYS A 114 -38.14 -2.20 4.60
N ALA A 115 -36.86 -1.86 4.41
CA ALA A 115 -36.38 -1.05 3.31
C ALA A 115 -36.24 -1.83 1.97
N GLY A 116 -36.65 -3.10 1.92
CA GLY A 116 -36.64 -3.91 0.70
C GLY A 116 -35.29 -4.52 0.35
N PHE A 117 -34.33 -4.57 1.29
CA PHE A 117 -33.05 -5.25 1.09
C PHE A 117 -33.11 -6.70 1.57
N LYS A 118 -32.59 -7.62 0.76
CA LYS A 118 -32.45 -9.03 1.14
C LYS A 118 -31.13 -9.21 1.88
N VAL A 119 -31.17 -9.23 3.21
CA VAL A 119 -30.01 -9.43 4.07
C VAL A 119 -30.15 -10.69 4.92
N LYS A 120 -29.05 -11.20 5.47
CA LYS A 120 -29.10 -12.31 6.44
C LYS A 120 -29.72 -11.85 7.75
N GLU A 121 -30.62 -12.66 8.31
CA GLU A 121 -31.27 -12.43 9.60
C GLU A 121 -30.43 -13.01 10.76
N ASP A 122 -29.18 -12.56 10.87
CA ASP A 122 -28.21 -13.00 11.89
C ASP A 122 -28.08 -12.03 13.08
N GLY A 123 -28.93 -11.00 13.13
CA GLY A 123 -28.92 -9.97 14.17
C GLY A 123 -27.81 -8.93 14.04
N GLU A 124 -26.91 -9.05 13.06
CA GLU A 124 -25.80 -8.11 12.88
C GLU A 124 -26.24 -6.80 12.22
N ARG A 125 -25.80 -5.68 12.80
CA ARG A 125 -25.98 -4.34 12.20
C ARG A 125 -25.01 -4.14 11.05
N ARG A 126 -25.50 -3.55 9.96
CA ARG A 126 -24.73 -3.36 8.72
C ARG A 126 -24.72 -1.91 8.29
N ASN A 127 -23.53 -1.35 8.17
CA ASN A 127 -23.30 -0.02 7.62
C ASN A 127 -23.30 -0.04 6.09
N ILE A 128 -23.12 1.11 5.43
CA ILE A 128 -23.15 1.19 3.95
C ILE A 128 -22.15 0.22 3.31
N PHE A 129 -20.92 0.12 3.82
CA PHE A 129 -19.93 -0.81 3.29
C PHE A 129 -20.37 -2.27 3.40
N ALA A 130 -20.93 -2.68 4.54
CA ALA A 130 -21.43 -4.03 4.75
C ALA A 130 -22.69 -4.32 3.92
N MET A 131 -23.53 -3.31 3.68
CA MET A 131 -24.71 -3.43 2.83
C MET A 131 -24.34 -3.60 1.36
N LEU A 132 -23.35 -2.86 0.87
CA LEU A 132 -22.83 -2.98 -0.52
C LEU A 132 -22.14 -4.31 -0.82
N ALA A 133 -21.86 -5.13 0.20
CA ALA A 133 -21.37 -6.50 -0.02
C ALA A 133 -22.47 -7.45 -0.54
N TYR A 134 -23.73 -7.05 -0.50
CA TYR A 134 -24.85 -7.82 -1.03
C TYR A 134 -25.08 -7.51 -2.52
N PRO A 135 -25.23 -8.51 -3.40
CA PRO A 135 -25.32 -8.31 -4.86
C PRO A 135 -26.43 -7.36 -5.34
N ASP A 136 -27.54 -7.29 -4.61
CA ASP A 136 -28.73 -6.51 -4.99
C ASP A 136 -28.77 -5.10 -4.37
N VAL A 137 -27.70 -4.68 -3.69
CA VAL A 137 -27.60 -3.40 -3.00
C VAL A 137 -26.70 -2.45 -3.81
N THR A 138 -27.24 -1.28 -4.14
CA THR A 138 -26.50 -0.21 -4.84
C THR A 138 -26.56 1.08 -4.02
N LEU A 139 -25.63 2.01 -4.28
CA LEU A 139 -25.66 3.32 -3.64
C LEU A 139 -26.94 4.10 -3.95
N ASP A 140 -27.54 3.90 -5.13
CA ASP A 140 -28.82 4.53 -5.48
C ASP A 140 -29.96 4.04 -4.57
N ARG A 141 -30.05 2.73 -4.33
CA ARG A 141 -31.04 2.20 -3.39
C ARG A 141 -30.76 2.62 -1.95
N LEU A 142 -29.48 2.68 -1.56
CA LEU A 142 -29.11 3.17 -0.24
C LEU A 142 -29.43 4.65 -0.05
N ALA A 143 -29.45 5.45 -1.13
CA ALA A 143 -29.86 6.85 -1.09
C ALA A 143 -31.36 7.04 -0.76
N GLU A 144 -32.20 6.04 -1.00
CA GLU A 144 -33.61 6.07 -0.58
C GLU A 144 -33.76 5.99 0.95
N VAL A 145 -32.79 5.36 1.62
CA VAL A 145 -32.75 5.25 3.10
C VAL A 145 -31.92 6.36 3.73
N TRP A 146 -30.81 6.73 3.10
CA TRP A 146 -29.89 7.77 3.54
C TRP A 146 -29.68 8.80 2.42
N PRO A 147 -30.54 9.84 2.35
CA PRO A 147 -30.51 10.84 1.28
C PRO A 147 -29.14 11.52 1.09
N GLU A 148 -28.30 11.58 2.11
CA GLU A 148 -26.93 12.11 2.04
C GLU A 148 -26.08 11.42 0.96
N VAL A 149 -26.33 10.14 0.67
CA VAL A 149 -25.65 9.39 -0.41
C VAL A 149 -25.93 10.00 -1.79
N SER A 150 -27.07 10.69 -1.97
CA SER A 150 -27.40 11.40 -3.21
C SER A 150 -26.50 12.62 -3.47
N THR A 151 -25.88 13.17 -2.42
CA THR A 151 -25.01 14.35 -2.51
C THR A 151 -23.59 14.02 -2.99
N TRP A 152 -23.23 12.73 -2.99
CA TRP A 152 -21.89 12.28 -3.38
C TRP A 152 -21.73 12.35 -4.90
N ASN A 153 -20.63 12.95 -5.35
CA ASN A 153 -20.28 12.96 -6.77
C ASN A 153 -19.88 11.55 -7.25
N MET A 154 -19.84 11.37 -8.57
CA MET A 154 -19.57 10.07 -9.19
C MET A 154 -18.22 9.46 -8.75
N ALA A 155 -17.17 10.27 -8.64
CA ALA A 155 -15.84 9.79 -8.21
C ALA A 155 -15.83 9.29 -6.76
N VAL A 156 -16.61 9.91 -5.87
CA VAL A 156 -16.77 9.46 -4.48
C VAL A 156 -17.58 8.18 -4.43
N ARG A 157 -18.68 8.11 -5.18
CA ARG A 157 -19.55 6.92 -5.26
C ARG A 157 -18.77 5.70 -5.74
N GLU A 158 -18.06 5.84 -6.86
CA GLU A 158 -17.21 4.79 -7.44
C GLU A 158 -16.17 4.30 -6.41
N GLN A 159 -15.52 5.22 -5.70
CA GLN A 159 -14.53 4.85 -4.70
C GLN A 159 -15.13 4.09 -3.50
N ILE A 160 -16.30 4.50 -3.02
CA ILE A 160 -17.00 3.82 -1.92
C ILE A 160 -17.44 2.41 -2.34
N GLU A 161 -17.96 2.24 -3.56
CA GLU A 161 -18.35 0.93 -4.10
C GLU A 161 -17.15 0.00 -4.26
N ILE A 162 -16.05 0.51 -4.82
CA ILE A 162 -14.79 -0.22 -4.94
C ILE A 162 -14.32 -0.65 -3.54
N GLU A 163 -14.26 0.26 -2.58
CA GLU A 163 -13.84 -0.06 -1.20
C GLU A 163 -14.73 -1.11 -0.54
N ALA A 164 -16.04 -1.05 -0.74
CA ALA A 164 -16.97 -2.04 -0.22
C ALA A 164 -16.72 -3.43 -0.83
N ALA A 165 -16.54 -3.50 -2.16
CA ALA A 165 -16.28 -4.75 -2.86
C ALA A 165 -14.97 -5.43 -2.39
N TYR A 166 -13.95 -4.63 -2.06
CA TYR A 166 -12.66 -5.15 -1.59
C TYR A 166 -12.57 -5.34 -0.07
N ALA A 167 -13.49 -4.78 0.74
CA ALA A 167 -13.40 -4.78 2.20
C ALA A 167 -13.19 -6.19 2.78
N GLY A 168 -14.00 -7.17 2.35
CA GLY A 168 -13.90 -8.55 2.82
C GLY A 168 -12.61 -9.27 2.44
N TYR A 169 -11.94 -8.85 1.36
CA TYR A 169 -10.65 -9.40 0.96
C TYR A 169 -9.48 -8.70 1.69
N LEU A 170 -9.60 -7.39 1.91
CA LEU A 170 -8.59 -6.59 2.60
C LEU A 170 -8.47 -7.00 4.07
N ASP A 171 -9.57 -7.32 4.75
CA ASP A 171 -9.53 -7.76 6.15
C ASP A 171 -8.73 -9.06 6.33
N ARG A 172 -8.78 -9.97 5.36
CA ARG A 172 -7.95 -11.20 5.36
C ARG A 172 -6.47 -10.93 5.10
N GLN A 173 -6.15 -9.88 4.34
CA GLN A 173 -4.77 -9.50 4.04
C GLN A 173 -4.12 -8.59 5.09
N ARG A 174 -4.89 -8.01 6.02
CA ARG A 174 -4.35 -7.06 7.01
C ARG A 174 -3.25 -7.64 7.87
N ALA A 175 -3.41 -8.86 8.37
CA ALA A 175 -2.42 -9.51 9.24
C ALA A 175 -1.08 -9.73 8.49
N ASP A 176 -1.15 -10.23 7.26
CA ASP A 176 0.02 -10.42 6.40
C ASP A 176 0.70 -9.07 6.08
N ALA A 177 -0.10 -8.03 5.82
CA ALA A 177 0.40 -6.69 5.54
C ALA A 177 1.07 -6.02 6.74
N GLU A 178 0.60 -6.28 7.96
CA GLU A 178 1.26 -5.79 9.17
C GLU A 178 2.57 -6.50 9.45
N SER A 179 2.62 -7.83 9.28
CA SER A 179 3.88 -8.58 9.43
C SER A 179 4.92 -8.11 8.41
N PHE A 180 4.52 -7.96 7.15
CA PHE A 180 5.39 -7.46 6.09
C PHE A 180 5.92 -6.05 6.40
N ARG A 181 5.04 -5.12 6.83
CA ARG A 181 5.46 -3.76 7.16
C ARG A 181 6.47 -3.71 8.30
N LYS A 182 6.32 -4.56 9.32
CA LYS A 182 7.31 -4.65 10.41
C LYS A 182 8.70 -5.03 9.92
N GLU A 183 8.80 -5.90 8.92
CA GLU A 183 10.08 -6.31 8.32
C GLU A 183 10.66 -5.23 7.40
N GLU A 184 9.82 -4.50 6.66
CA GLU A 184 10.24 -3.35 5.84
C GLU A 184 10.68 -2.15 6.69
N ASP A 185 10.01 -1.89 7.81
CA ASP A 185 10.37 -0.78 8.69
C ASP A 185 11.70 -1.02 9.44
N LEU A 186 12.18 -2.27 9.46
CA LEU A 186 13.44 -2.63 10.08
C LEU A 186 14.61 -2.25 9.19
N ARG A 187 15.08 -1.01 9.35
CA ARG A 187 16.23 -0.48 8.64
C ARG A 187 17.53 -1.15 9.05
N LEU A 188 18.37 -1.39 8.04
CA LEU A 188 19.74 -1.85 8.21
C LEU A 188 20.70 -0.65 8.12
N PRO A 189 21.77 -0.60 8.94
CA PRO A 189 22.80 0.43 8.81
C PRO A 189 23.46 0.40 7.43
N ALA A 190 23.67 1.58 6.82
CA ALA A 190 24.25 1.68 5.48
C ALA A 190 25.72 1.21 5.41
N ASP A 191 26.40 1.22 6.54
CA ASP A 191 27.80 0.83 6.74
C ASP A 191 27.95 -0.57 7.37
N LEU A 192 26.87 -1.36 7.44
CA LEU A 192 26.89 -2.69 8.05
C LEU A 192 27.91 -3.63 7.37
N ASP A 193 28.87 -4.14 8.15
CA ASP A 193 29.79 -5.16 7.68
C ASP A 193 29.17 -6.56 7.78
N TYR A 194 28.64 -7.06 6.67
CA TYR A 194 28.07 -8.40 6.59
C TYR A 194 29.07 -9.53 6.90
N ARG A 195 30.39 -9.28 6.83
CA ARG A 195 31.41 -10.27 7.22
C ARG A 195 31.48 -10.47 8.74
N ALA A 196 31.04 -9.49 9.53
CA ALA A 196 30.96 -9.59 10.98
C ALA A 196 29.70 -10.33 11.47
N VAL A 197 28.74 -10.61 10.58
CA VAL A 197 27.51 -11.32 10.93
C VAL A 197 27.77 -12.83 11.00
N GLY A 198 27.84 -13.37 12.21
CA GLY A 198 27.99 -14.81 12.45
C GLY A 198 26.89 -15.64 11.80
N SER A 199 27.20 -16.90 11.47
CA SER A 199 26.25 -17.89 10.90
C SER A 199 25.72 -17.60 9.50
N LEU A 200 26.17 -16.54 8.82
CA LEU A 200 25.93 -16.36 7.38
C LEU A 200 26.93 -17.16 6.55
N SER A 201 26.44 -17.87 5.52
CA SER A 201 27.30 -18.49 4.51
C SER A 201 28.06 -17.43 3.71
N ASN A 202 29.19 -17.80 3.10
CA ASN A 202 29.96 -16.89 2.25
C ASN A 202 29.13 -16.36 1.08
N GLU A 203 28.33 -17.22 0.45
CA GLU A 203 27.42 -16.82 -0.64
C GLU A 203 26.41 -15.76 -0.19
N VAL A 204 25.78 -15.94 0.97
CA VAL A 204 24.82 -14.97 1.52
C VAL A 204 25.51 -13.65 1.86
N ARG A 205 26.72 -13.70 2.44
CA ARG A 205 27.52 -12.50 2.73
C ARG A 205 27.86 -11.71 1.47
N GLU A 206 28.30 -12.40 0.41
CA GLU A 206 28.61 -11.77 -0.87
C GLU A 206 27.37 -11.13 -1.50
N LYS A 207 26.23 -11.83 -1.48
CA LYS A 207 24.97 -11.31 -2.01
C LYS A 207 24.50 -10.08 -1.23
N LEU A 208 24.52 -10.12 0.11
CA LEU A 208 24.17 -8.98 0.95
C LEU A 208 25.12 -7.80 0.76
N ALA A 209 26.43 -8.05 0.67
CA ALA A 209 27.42 -7.00 0.46
C ALA A 209 27.32 -6.35 -0.94
N ARG A 210 26.86 -7.12 -1.94
CA ARG A 210 26.61 -6.64 -3.30
C ARG A 210 25.33 -5.81 -3.39
N VAL A 211 24.22 -6.32 -2.83
CA VAL A 211 22.90 -5.67 -2.91
C VAL A 211 22.79 -4.50 -1.92
N LYS A 212 23.43 -4.60 -0.76
CA LYS A 212 23.35 -3.64 0.36
C LYS A 212 21.91 -3.26 0.70
N PRO A 213 21.08 -4.23 1.13
CA PRO A 213 19.68 -3.98 1.42
C PRO A 213 19.49 -2.90 2.49
N LEU A 214 18.52 -2.02 2.27
CA LEU A 214 18.15 -0.93 3.19
C LEU A 214 17.30 -1.43 4.36
N THR A 215 16.58 -2.53 4.17
CA THR A 215 15.63 -3.10 5.13
C THR A 215 15.82 -4.61 5.26
N LEU A 216 15.39 -5.17 6.39
CA LEU A 216 15.38 -6.63 6.57
C LEU A 216 14.43 -7.30 5.56
N GLY A 217 13.29 -6.67 5.26
CA GLY A 217 12.37 -7.11 4.23
C GLY A 217 13.04 -7.20 2.84
N GLN A 218 13.82 -6.20 2.45
CA GLN A 218 14.60 -6.26 1.21
C GLN A 218 15.64 -7.38 1.22
N ALA A 219 16.34 -7.58 2.34
CA ALA A 219 17.29 -8.69 2.48
C ALA A 219 16.61 -10.05 2.30
N ALA A 220 15.37 -10.21 2.78
CA ALA A 220 14.60 -11.45 2.67
C ALA A 220 14.24 -11.82 1.22
N ARG A 221 14.21 -10.85 0.30
CA ARG A 221 13.89 -11.06 -1.11
C ARG A 221 15.11 -11.38 -1.99
N ILE A 222 16.32 -11.28 -1.44
CA ILE A 222 17.54 -11.63 -2.15
C ILE A 222 17.59 -13.14 -2.33
N GLU A 223 17.78 -13.59 -3.56
CA GLU A 223 17.81 -15.01 -3.90
C GLU A 223 18.89 -15.75 -3.09
N GLY A 224 18.52 -16.84 -2.42
CA GLY A 224 19.42 -17.65 -1.59
C GLY A 224 19.58 -17.15 -0.15
N VAL A 225 18.97 -16.03 0.24
CA VAL A 225 18.87 -15.64 1.65
C VAL A 225 17.80 -16.48 2.33
N THR A 226 18.17 -17.15 3.42
CA THR A 226 17.28 -18.06 4.17
C THR A 226 16.69 -17.39 5.42
N PRO A 227 15.59 -17.90 5.99
CA PRO A 227 15.06 -17.41 7.26
C PRO A 227 16.09 -17.43 8.41
N GLY A 228 16.98 -18.44 8.43
CA GLY A 228 18.09 -18.52 9.39
C GLY A 228 19.10 -17.38 9.22
N ALA A 229 19.43 -17.03 7.97
CA ALA A 229 20.30 -15.89 7.67
C ALA A 229 19.68 -14.56 8.11
N LEU A 230 18.38 -14.36 7.87
CA LEU A 230 17.65 -13.16 8.33
C LEU A 230 17.65 -13.04 9.85
N THR A 231 17.45 -14.17 10.55
CA THR A 231 17.50 -14.21 12.02
C THR A 231 18.88 -13.82 12.54
N ALA A 232 19.94 -14.34 11.92
CA ALA A 232 21.32 -14.00 12.28
C ALA A 232 21.64 -12.52 12.03
N LEU A 233 21.19 -11.98 10.90
CA LEU A 233 21.33 -10.57 10.55
C LEU A 233 20.60 -9.65 11.54
N LEU A 234 19.33 -9.95 11.83
CA LEU A 234 18.53 -9.21 12.79
C LEU A 234 19.16 -9.23 14.19
N ALA A 235 19.61 -10.41 14.65
CA ALA A 235 20.27 -10.54 15.94
C ALA A 235 21.57 -9.71 16.00
N HIS A 236 22.33 -9.64 14.91
CA HIS A 236 23.55 -8.83 14.85
C HIS A 236 23.24 -7.33 14.93
N VAL A 237 22.25 -6.84 14.18
CA VAL A 237 21.85 -5.41 14.20
C VAL A 237 21.33 -5.01 15.58
N ARG A 238 20.51 -5.84 16.23
CA ARG A 238 20.00 -5.55 17.58
C ARG A 238 21.10 -5.49 18.64
N ARG A 239 22.15 -6.31 18.52
CA ARG A 239 23.29 -6.28 19.46
C ARG A 239 24.15 -5.03 19.36
N HIS A 240 24.19 -4.38 18.20
CA HIS A 240 24.98 -3.15 18.00
C HIS A 240 24.15 -1.87 18.19
N ALA A 241 22.82 -1.98 18.28
CA ALA A 241 21.92 -0.88 18.59
C ALA A 241 21.66 -0.71 20.10
N ALA A 242 22.07 -1.68 20.92
CA ALA A 242 21.99 -1.67 22.38
C ALA A 242 23.35 -1.30 22.98
#